data_AF-A0A937J8L4-F1
#
_entry.id   AF-A0A937J8L4-F1
#
_cell.length_a   1.000
_cell.length_b   1.000
_cell.length_c   1.000
_cell.angle_alpha   90.00
_cell.angle_beta   90.00
_cell.angle_gamma   90.00
#
_symmetry.space_group_name_H-M   'P 1'
#
loop_
_entity.id
_entity.type
_entity.pdbx_description
1 polymer ?
#
loop_
_entity_poly.entity_id
_entity_poly.type
_entity_poly.pdbx_seq_one_letter_code
_entity_poly.pdbx_strand_id
1 'polypeptide(L)'
;MRAHTKQFGGVLWRVLAVAMVIAGIAFYRSLAPIDDPSLAGPEPKTLSDRAQPIYAGANQVYWGDLHIHTSLSSDAFTMGVRALPDDAYRFAKGETLQHGAGFPVTISRPLDFAAVTD
;
A
#
# COMPACT_ATOMS: atom_id res chain seq x y z
N MET A 1 -43.65 20.77 -48.85
CA MET A 1 -42.24 20.38 -49.10
C MET A 1 -41.59 20.09 -47.75
N ARG A 2 -41.35 18.82 -47.39
CA ARG A 2 -40.69 18.43 -46.12
C ARG A 2 -39.21 18.18 -46.40
N ALA A 3 -38.33 18.96 -45.78
CA ALA A 3 -36.90 18.75 -45.85
C ALA A 3 -36.50 17.57 -44.96
N HIS A 4 -35.93 16.53 -45.58
CA HIS A 4 -35.33 15.38 -44.90
C HIS A 4 -33.91 15.80 -44.46
N THR A 5 -33.76 16.26 -43.22
CA THR A 5 -32.44 16.51 -42.62
C THR A 5 -31.77 15.17 -42.33
N LYS A 6 -30.68 14.89 -43.04
CA LYS A 6 -29.99 13.60 -42.99
C LYS A 6 -29.22 13.45 -41.67
N GLN A 7 -29.47 12.35 -40.96
CA GLN A 7 -28.99 11.97 -39.61
C GLN A 7 -27.47 11.70 -39.47
N PHE A 8 -26.62 12.16 -40.41
CA PHE A 8 -25.22 11.71 -40.56
C PHE A 8 -24.33 11.95 -39.33
N GLY A 9 -24.62 12.95 -38.49
CA GLY A 9 -23.83 13.23 -37.29
C GLY A 9 -23.95 12.16 -36.20
N GLY A 10 -25.11 11.52 -36.04
CA GLY A 10 -25.36 10.61 -34.91
C GLY A 10 -24.61 9.28 -34.99
N VAL A 11 -24.40 8.76 -36.21
CA VAL A 11 -23.68 7.50 -36.43
C VAL A 11 -22.18 7.68 -36.17
N LEU A 12 -21.59 8.79 -36.64
CA LEU A 12 -20.18 9.10 -36.43
C LEU A 12 -19.86 9.24 -34.94
N TRP A 13 -20.70 9.95 -34.17
CA TRP A 13 -20.52 10.09 -32.72
C TRP A 13 -20.62 8.76 -31.96
N ARG A 14 -21.50 7.85 -32.38
CA ARG A 14 -21.62 6.52 -31.78
C ARG A 14 -20.38 5.66 -32.07
N VAL A 15 -19.86 5.71 -33.29
CA VAL A 15 -18.63 5.00 -33.67
C VAL A 15 -17.44 5.51 -32.87
N LEU A 16 -17.29 6.84 -32.73
CA LEU A 16 -16.23 7.44 -31.95
C LEU A 16 -16.34 7.09 -30.45
N ALA A 17 -17.55 7.11 -29.88
CA ALA A 17 -17.77 6.71 -28.49
C ALA A 17 -17.38 5.24 -28.24
N VAL A 18 -17.77 4.33 -29.13
CA VAL A 18 -17.39 2.91 -29.04
C VAL A 18 -15.89 2.72 -29.17
N ALA A 19 -15.24 3.41 -30.13
CA ALA A 19 -13.79 3.36 -30.29
C ALA A 19 -13.05 3.85 -29.03
N MET A 20 -13.57 4.91 -28.38
CA MET A 20 -12.99 5.46 -27.15
C MET A 20 -13.14 4.49 -25.96
N VAL A 21 -14.27 3.78 -25.85
CA VAL A 21 -14.47 2.73 -24.84
C VAL A 21 -13.52 1.56 -25.08
N ILE A 22 -13.36 1.12 -26.33
CA ILE A 22 -12.43 0.04 -26.68
C ILE A 22 -10.98 0.46 -26.37
N ALA A 23 -10.58 1.67 -26.73
CA ALA A 23 -9.26 2.21 -26.42
C ALA A 23 -9.03 2.33 -24.91
N GLY A 24 -10.05 2.76 -24.15
CA GLY A 24 -10.00 2.81 -22.69
C GLY A 24 -9.85 1.41 -22.06
N ILE A 25 -10.57 0.41 -22.56
CA ILE A 25 -10.42 -0.98 -22.11
C ILE A 25 -9.02 -1.50 -22.44
N ALA A 26 -8.50 -1.27 -23.64
CA ALA A 26 -7.16 -1.68 -24.03
C ALA A 26 -6.07 -1.00 -23.17
N PHE A 27 -6.23 0.30 -22.89
CA PHE A 27 -5.33 1.05 -22.02
C PHE A 27 -5.36 0.51 -20.58
N TYR A 28 -6.55 0.27 -20.02
CA TYR A 28 -6.69 -0.36 -18.71
C TYR A 28 -6.02 -1.74 -18.64
N ARG A 29 -6.08 -2.53 -19.72
CA ARG A 29 -5.39 -3.83 -19.81
C ARG A 29 -3.88 -3.71 -19.95
N SER A 30 -3.37 -2.60 -20.49
CA SER A 30 -1.92 -2.30 -20.51
C SER A 30 -1.39 -1.85 -19.15
N LEU A 31 -2.29 -1.37 -18.27
CA LEU A 31 -2.01 -1.12 -16.85
C LEU A 31 -2.17 -2.39 -16.00
N ALA A 32 -2.14 -3.58 -16.61
CA ALA A 32 -2.23 -4.83 -15.87
C ALA A 32 -1.17 -4.86 -14.76
N PRO A 33 -1.50 -5.45 -13.60
CA PRO A 33 -0.54 -5.59 -12.51
C PRO A 33 0.78 -6.20 -12.99
N ILE A 34 1.88 -5.71 -12.45
CA ILE A 34 3.19 -6.32 -12.67
C ILE A 34 3.14 -7.73 -12.04
N ASP A 35 3.10 -8.76 -12.88
CA ASP A 35 3.20 -10.17 -12.49
C ASP A 35 4.66 -10.49 -12.09
N ASP A 36 5.13 -9.84 -11.03
CA ASP A 36 6.43 -10.12 -10.44
C ASP A 36 6.23 -10.98 -9.17
N PRO A 37 6.58 -12.28 -9.23
CA PRO A 37 6.44 -13.19 -8.09
C PRO A 37 7.32 -12.79 -6.90
N SER A 38 8.30 -11.89 -7.07
CA SER A 38 9.07 -11.33 -5.96
C SER A 38 8.27 -10.34 -5.10
N LEU A 39 7.20 -9.74 -5.67
CA LEU A 39 6.29 -8.85 -4.94
C LEU A 39 5.25 -9.61 -4.10
N ALA A 40 5.12 -10.93 -4.28
CA ALA A 40 4.18 -11.76 -3.53
C ALA A 40 4.52 -11.86 -2.03
N GLY A 41 5.65 -11.29 -1.61
CA GLY A 41 6.18 -11.43 -0.27
C GLY A 41 6.58 -12.89 0.02
N PRO A 42 7.35 -13.13 1.08
CA PRO A 42 7.49 -14.49 1.58
C PRO A 42 6.09 -15.00 1.97
N GLU A 43 5.81 -16.29 1.72
CA GLU A 43 4.60 -16.92 2.25
C GLU A 43 4.44 -16.59 3.74
N PRO A 44 3.22 -16.35 4.24
CA PRO A 44 2.99 -16.14 5.66
C PRO A 44 3.46 -17.41 6.37
N LYS A 45 4.69 -17.39 6.91
CA LYS A 45 5.10 -18.39 7.86
C LYS A 45 4.08 -18.30 8.98
N THR A 46 3.36 -19.39 9.22
CA THR A 46 2.56 -19.56 10.41
C THR A 46 3.43 -19.11 11.58
N LEU A 47 2.96 -18.10 12.32
CA LEU A 47 3.58 -17.60 13.56
C LEU A 47 3.43 -18.67 14.68
N SER A 48 3.69 -19.94 14.35
CA SER A 48 3.56 -21.09 15.22
C SER A 48 4.86 -21.42 15.95
N ASP A 49 5.86 -20.57 15.84
CA ASP A 49 6.94 -20.50 16.82
C ASP A 49 7.04 -19.05 17.28
N ARG A 50 6.18 -18.69 18.26
CA ARG A 50 6.61 -17.69 19.24
C ARG A 50 7.85 -18.28 19.88
N ALA A 51 9.01 -18.00 19.31
CA ALA A 51 10.28 -18.17 19.98
C ALA A 51 10.16 -17.34 21.26
N GLN A 52 9.89 -18.01 22.37
CA GLN A 52 10.14 -17.47 23.70
C GLN A 52 11.57 -16.94 23.66
N PRO A 53 11.85 -15.72 24.14
CA PRO A 53 13.20 -15.23 24.09
C PRO A 53 14.04 -16.12 25.02
N ILE A 54 14.89 -16.95 24.42
CA ILE A 54 15.84 -17.78 25.14
C ILE A 54 16.96 -16.84 25.62
N TYR A 55 16.74 -16.15 26.75
CA TYR A 55 17.79 -15.36 27.40
C TYR A 55 18.73 -16.25 28.21
N ALA A 56 19.32 -17.27 27.56
CA ALA A 56 20.30 -18.16 28.16
C ALA A 56 21.47 -18.38 27.21
N GLY A 57 22.33 -17.36 27.08
CA GLY A 57 23.59 -17.43 26.33
C GLY A 57 24.05 -16.06 25.81
N ALA A 58 25.36 -15.90 25.63
CA ALA A 58 26.01 -14.65 25.20
C ALA A 58 25.67 -14.17 23.76
N ASN A 59 24.76 -14.86 23.07
CA ASN A 59 24.36 -14.56 21.69
C ASN A 59 22.87 -14.21 21.67
N GLN A 60 22.54 -12.93 21.89
CA GLN A 60 21.18 -12.41 21.77
C GLN A 60 20.96 -11.88 20.35
N VAL A 61 19.93 -12.39 19.67
CA VAL A 61 19.49 -11.86 18.38
C VAL A 61 18.44 -10.79 18.64
N TYR A 62 18.71 -9.58 18.15
CA TYR A 62 17.81 -8.44 18.26
C TYR A 62 17.16 -8.13 16.91
N TRP A 63 15.91 -7.71 16.96
CA TRP A 63 15.10 -7.38 15.80
C TRP A 63 14.63 -5.93 15.92
N GLY A 64 14.90 -5.13 14.90
CA GLY A 64 14.52 -3.74 14.90
C GLY A 64 14.46 -3.16 13.50
N ASP A 65 13.96 -1.94 13.44
CA ASP A 65 13.83 -1.15 12.22
C ASP A 65 14.63 0.14 12.37
N LEU A 66 15.43 0.48 11.36
CA LEU A 66 16.30 1.65 11.36
C LEU A 66 15.79 2.76 10.44
N HIS A 67 14.64 2.57 9.79
CA HIS A 67 14.16 3.47 8.75
C HIS A 67 12.65 3.68 8.85
N ILE A 68 12.22 4.45 9.85
CA ILE A 68 10.82 4.78 10.07
C ILE A 68 10.58 6.26 9.79
N HIS A 69 9.65 6.55 8.90
CA HIS A 69 9.14 7.90 8.69
C HIS A 69 7.82 8.12 9.42
N THR A 70 7.61 9.35 9.86
CA THR A 70 6.42 9.86 10.52
C THR A 70 5.88 11.05 9.73
N SER A 71 4.86 11.73 10.25
CA SER A 71 4.35 12.94 9.64
C SER A 71 5.34 14.13 9.66
N LEU A 72 6.49 14.01 10.33
CA LEU A 72 7.51 15.05 10.35
C LEU A 72 8.43 14.99 9.12
N SER A 73 8.46 13.87 8.40
CA SER A 73 9.18 13.75 7.13
C SER A 73 8.42 14.39 5.97
N SER A 74 9.15 15.06 5.08
CA SER A 74 8.54 15.80 3.95
C SER A 74 7.83 14.88 2.95
N ASP A 75 8.42 13.73 2.64
CA ASP A 75 7.88 12.80 1.66
C ASP A 75 6.71 12.01 2.25
N ALA A 76 6.85 11.49 3.47
CA ALA A 76 5.82 10.75 4.17
C ALA A 76 4.58 11.62 4.41
N PHE A 77 4.77 12.88 4.83
CA PHE A 77 3.66 13.82 4.96
C PHE A 77 2.93 14.03 3.63
N THR A 78 3.67 14.21 2.54
CA THR A 78 3.12 14.39 1.18
C THR A 78 2.38 13.13 0.71
N MET A 79 2.84 11.94 1.11
CA MET A 79 2.21 10.65 0.84
C MET A 79 1.04 10.31 1.78
N GLY A 80 0.68 11.20 2.70
CA GLY A 80 -0.51 11.03 3.55
C GLY A 80 -0.25 10.36 4.90
N VAL A 81 1.01 10.15 5.30
CA VAL A 81 1.33 9.71 6.67
C VAL A 81 0.97 10.81 7.66
N ARG A 82 0.21 10.44 8.70
CA ARG A 82 -0.25 11.34 9.77
C ARG A 82 0.13 10.83 11.17
N ALA A 83 0.78 9.67 11.26
CA ALA A 83 1.28 9.14 12.52
C ALA A 83 2.48 9.96 13.00
N LEU A 84 2.54 10.22 14.31
CA LEU A 84 3.61 10.97 14.96
C LEU A 84 4.71 10.02 15.48
N PRO A 85 5.89 10.53 15.88
CA PRO A 85 6.94 9.71 16.49
C PRO A 85 6.47 8.89 17.71
N ASP A 86 5.57 9.43 18.53
CA ASP A 86 4.98 8.72 19.67
C ASP A 86 4.13 7.51 19.21
N ASP A 87 3.43 7.64 18.09
CA ASP A 87 2.68 6.55 17.49
C ASP A 87 3.61 5.46 16.97
N ALA A 88 4.72 5.84 16.33
CA ALA A 88 5.75 4.90 15.87
C ALA A 88 6.36 4.12 17.05
N TYR A 89 6.65 4.79 18.17
CA TYR A 89 7.14 4.15 19.38
C TYR A 89 6.13 3.16 19.99
N ARG A 90 4.85 3.55 20.08
CA ARG A 90 3.77 2.67 20.57
C ARG A 90 3.57 1.47 19.64
N PHE A 91 3.55 1.69 18.34
CA PHE A 91 3.46 0.62 17.34
C PHE A 91 4.64 -0.35 17.43
N ALA A 92 5.87 0.15 17.59
CA ALA A 92 7.06 -0.68 17.80
C ALA A 92 6.99 -1.53 19.08
N LYS A 93 6.27 -1.08 20.11
CA LYS A 93 5.97 -1.86 21.32
C LYS A 93 4.83 -2.87 21.16
N GLY A 94 4.23 -2.97 19.98
CA GLY A 94 3.14 -3.90 19.68
C GLY A 94 1.74 -3.33 19.90
N GLU A 95 1.60 -2.02 20.13
CA GLU A 95 0.28 -1.39 20.20
C GLU A 95 -0.34 -1.27 18.80
N THR A 96 -1.68 -1.30 18.74
CA THR A 96 -2.42 -1.12 17.49
C THR A 96 -2.43 0.35 17.08
N LEU A 97 -2.10 0.61 15.80
CA LEU A 97 -2.19 1.92 15.15
C LEU A 97 -3.35 1.93 14.16
N GLN A 98 -4.02 3.07 14.00
CA GLN A 98 -5.03 3.25 12.96
C GLN A 98 -4.35 3.61 11.63
N HIS A 99 -4.51 2.76 10.60
CA HIS A 99 -4.00 3.05 9.26
C HIS A 99 -4.70 4.27 8.67
N GLY A 100 -4.00 5.05 7.83
CA GLY A 100 -4.57 6.22 7.15
C GLY A 100 -5.81 5.91 6.28
N ALA A 101 -5.99 4.64 5.88
CA ALA A 101 -7.17 4.16 5.16
C ALA A 101 -8.31 3.65 6.07
N GLY A 102 -8.23 3.85 7.39
CA GLY A 102 -9.35 3.60 8.30
C GLY A 102 -9.46 2.19 8.87
N PHE A 103 -8.45 1.33 8.72
CA PHE A 103 -8.39 0.01 9.37
C PHE A 103 -7.25 -0.10 10.39
N PRO A 104 -7.37 -0.91 11.45
CA PRO A 104 -6.32 -1.08 12.45
C PRO A 104 -5.15 -1.91 11.90
N VAL A 105 -3.93 -1.59 12.33
CA VAL A 105 -2.69 -2.30 11.99
C VAL A 105 -1.92 -2.57 13.28
N THR A 106 -1.33 -3.75 13.41
CA THR A 106 -0.50 -4.14 14.55
C THR A 106 0.68 -4.95 14.03
N ILE A 107 1.88 -4.68 14.53
CA ILE A 107 3.06 -5.47 14.20
C ILE A 107 2.95 -6.87 14.82
N SER A 108 3.45 -7.90 14.13
CA SER A 108 3.32 -9.30 14.59
C SER A 108 4.08 -9.59 15.89
N ARG A 109 5.11 -8.80 16.20
CA ARG A 109 5.89 -8.83 17.44
C ARG A 109 6.43 -7.43 17.76
N PRO A 110 6.65 -7.10 19.04
CA PRO A 110 7.40 -5.92 19.40
C PRO A 110 8.84 -5.96 18.86
N LEU A 111 9.36 -4.78 18.53
CA LEU A 111 10.75 -4.57 18.14
C LEU A 111 11.62 -4.37 19.38
N ASP A 112 12.84 -4.87 19.34
CA ASP A 112 13.85 -4.65 20.37
C ASP A 112 14.45 -3.23 20.27
N PHE A 113 14.48 -2.67 19.07
CA PHE A 113 14.87 -1.29 18.80
C PHE A 113 14.15 -0.73 17.57
N ALA A 114 13.98 0.59 17.52
CA ALA A 114 13.40 1.30 16.39
C ALA A 114 14.05 2.67 16.26
N ALA A 115 14.30 3.14 15.04
CA ALA A 115 14.77 4.49 14.77
C ALA A 115 13.78 5.25 13.88
N VAL A 116 13.36 6.42 14.35
CA VAL A 116 12.62 7.39 13.53
C VAL A 116 13.64 8.26 12.80
N THR A 117 13.53 8.31 11.48
CA THR A 117 14.49 8.91 10.55
C THR A 117 13.76 9.74 9.48
N ASP A 118 13.03 10.74 9.94
CA ASP A 118 12.26 11.68 9.11
C ASP A 118 13.13 12.53 8.15
#